data_AF-A0A9P6LVM4-F1
#
_entry.id   AF-A0A9P6LVM4-F1
#
_cell.length_a   1.000
_cell.length_b   1.000
_cell.length_c   1.000
_cell.angle_alpha   90.00
_cell.angle_beta   90.00
_cell.angle_gamma   90.00
#
_symmetry.space_group_name_H-M   'P 1'
#
loop_
_entity.id
_entity.type
_entity.pdbx_description
1 polymer ?
#
loop_
_entity_poly.entity_id
_entity_poly.type
_entity_poly.pdbx_seq_one_letter_code
_entity_poly.pdbx_strand_id
1 'polypeptide(L)'
;MRLKKVFNEESVNIGGTWVSRPRENCHSCGKREEFIDDVYTAAKGGVHDVTFMKKVLTGEIPAIGQGVVHQVECSHCKTPARNPRHWRGGDHWREGEKW
;
A
#
# COMPACT_ATOMS: atom_id res chain seq x y z
N MET A 1 4.14 -12.21 3.77
CA MET A 1 3.21 -12.79 4.78
C MET A 1 2.15 -11.82 5.34
N ARG A 2 2.36 -10.50 5.43
CA ARG A 2 1.40 -9.58 6.09
C ARG A 2 0.15 -9.19 5.28
N LEU A 3 0.21 -9.09 3.94
CA LEU A 3 -0.94 -8.74 3.08
C LEU A 3 -2.05 -9.82 3.06
N LYS A 4 -1.71 -11.07 3.38
CA LYS A 4 -2.68 -12.19 3.48
C LYS A 4 -3.83 -11.85 4.46
N LYS A 5 -3.54 -11.13 5.55
CA LYS A 5 -4.55 -10.71 6.53
C LYS A 5 -5.49 -9.62 6.00
N VAL A 6 -5.03 -8.79 5.07
CA VAL A 6 -5.85 -7.72 4.48
C VAL A 6 -6.79 -8.29 3.42
N PHE A 7 -6.32 -9.29 2.65
CA PHE A 7 -7.06 -9.85 1.53
C PHE A 7 -7.70 -11.22 1.77
N ASN A 8 -7.50 -11.80 2.97
CA ASN A 8 -8.01 -13.11 3.39
C ASN A 8 -7.69 -14.28 2.42
N GLU A 9 -6.55 -14.22 1.71
CA GLU A 9 -6.20 -15.16 0.62
C GLU A 9 -4.70 -15.48 0.52
N GLU A 10 -4.37 -16.51 -0.26
CA GLU A 10 -3.01 -16.96 -0.54
C GLU A 10 -2.24 -16.01 -1.48
N SER A 11 -1.45 -15.14 -0.85
CA SER A 11 -0.26 -14.42 -1.39
C SER A 11 -0.40 -13.76 -2.76
N VAL A 12 -0.63 -12.45 -2.73
CA VAL A 12 -0.14 -11.54 -3.75
C VAL A 12 1.37 -11.32 -3.54
N ASN A 13 2.21 -11.76 -4.48
CA ASN A 13 3.68 -11.64 -4.41
C ASN A 13 4.14 -10.28 -4.95
N ILE A 14 4.08 -9.26 -4.10
CA ILE A 14 4.58 -7.91 -4.40
C ILE A 14 5.72 -7.57 -3.47
N GLY A 15 6.86 -7.19 -4.08
CA GLY A 15 8.03 -6.70 -3.38
C GLY A 15 7.85 -5.24 -2.93
N GLY A 16 7.10 -4.43 -3.69
CA GLY A 16 6.74 -3.06 -3.30
C GLY A 16 6.28 -2.17 -4.45
N THR A 17 6.11 -0.88 -4.14
CA THR A 17 5.83 0.20 -5.12
C THR A 17 6.44 1.53 -4.64
N TRP A 18 6.46 2.52 -5.53
CA TRP A 18 6.91 3.87 -5.25
C TRP A 18 5.77 4.75 -4.76
N VAL A 19 6.04 5.47 -3.68
CA VAL A 19 5.11 6.45 -3.09
C VAL A 19 5.72 7.84 -3.14
N SER A 20 4.89 8.87 -3.07
CA SER A 20 5.28 10.26 -3.28
C SER A 20 6.32 10.82 -2.28
N ARG A 21 6.64 10.09 -1.20
CA ARG A 21 7.59 10.50 -0.16
C ARG A 21 8.36 9.32 0.46
N PRO A 22 9.51 9.57 1.13
CA PRO A 22 10.19 8.55 1.91
C PRO A 22 9.33 7.97 3.04
N ARG A 23 9.66 6.74 3.46
CA ARG A 23 9.05 6.09 4.63
C ARG A 23 9.43 6.82 5.90
N GLU A 24 8.45 7.15 6.72
CA GLU A 24 8.62 7.73 8.05
C GLU A 24 8.32 6.70 9.14
N ASN A 25 8.59 7.04 10.40
CA ASN A 25 8.13 6.24 11.53
C ASN A 25 6.80 6.81 12.03
N CYS A 26 5.87 5.92 12.40
CA CYS A 26 4.60 6.30 13.01
C CYS A 26 4.86 7.11 14.29
N HIS A 27 4.29 8.31 14.36
CA HIS A 27 4.51 9.22 15.49
C HIS A 27 3.86 8.76 16.81
N SER A 28 3.04 7.71 16.77
CA SER A 28 2.37 7.15 17.95
C SER A 28 3.07 5.89 18.45
N CYS A 29 3.31 4.89 17.58
CA CYS A 29 3.83 3.59 18.00
C CYS A 29 5.26 3.28 17.52
N GLY A 30 5.92 4.21 16.80
CA GLY A 30 7.29 4.03 16.31
C GLY A 30 7.48 3.04 15.16
N LYS A 31 6.43 2.34 14.72
CA LYS A 31 6.48 1.43 13.55
C LYS A 31 6.96 2.21 12.32
N ARG A 32 7.97 1.70 11.61
CA ARG A 32 8.36 2.23 10.30
C ARG A 32 7.26 1.96 9.27
N GLU A 33 6.91 2.97 8.49
CA GLU A 33 5.91 2.86 7.43
C GLU A 33 6.30 1.76 6.44
N GLU A 34 5.32 0.97 6.04
CA GLU A 34 5.45 -0.13 5.09
C GLU A 34 4.31 -0.05 4.07
N PHE A 35 4.48 -0.71 2.94
CA PHE A 35 3.47 -0.75 1.88
C PHE A 35 2.09 -1.24 2.35
N ILE A 36 2.06 -2.12 3.36
CA ILE A 36 0.80 -2.60 3.94
C ILE A 36 -0.04 -1.49 4.59
N ASP A 37 0.57 -0.39 5.04
CA ASP A 37 -0.18 0.73 5.63
C ASP A 37 -1.10 1.38 4.58
N ASP A 38 -0.63 1.53 3.34
CA ASP A 38 -1.43 2.03 2.22
C ASP A 38 -2.55 1.05 1.85
N VAL A 39 -2.21 -0.22 1.70
CA VAL A 39 -3.17 -1.26 1.31
C VAL A 39 -4.25 -1.44 2.36
N TYR A 40 -3.87 -1.44 3.65
CA TYR A 40 -4.81 -1.48 4.76
C TYR A 40 -5.77 -0.29 4.74
N THR A 41 -5.24 0.91 4.54
CA THR A 41 -6.04 2.14 4.53
C THR A 41 -7.01 2.15 3.35
N ALA A 42 -6.56 1.81 2.14
CA ALA A 42 -7.40 1.76 0.96
C ALA A 42 -8.53 0.73 1.11
N ALA A 43 -8.22 -0.45 1.65
CA ALA A 43 -9.20 -1.51 1.92
C ALA A 43 -10.22 -1.11 2.99
N LYS A 44 -9.76 -0.57 4.13
CA LYS A 44 -10.64 -0.15 5.24
C LYS A 44 -11.49 1.06 4.86
N GLY A 45 -10.92 2.01 4.12
CA GLY A 45 -11.58 3.25 3.72
C GLY A 45 -12.57 3.07 2.57
N GLY A 46 -12.65 1.88 1.96
CA GLY A 46 -13.52 1.64 0.80
C GLY A 46 -13.15 2.48 -0.43
N VAL A 47 -11.94 3.06 -0.46
CA VAL A 47 -11.45 3.91 -1.55
C VAL A 47 -11.36 3.11 -2.84
N HIS A 48 -11.00 1.83 -2.71
CA HIS A 48 -10.94 0.88 -3.81
C HIS A 48 -11.60 -0.44 -3.41
N ASP A 49 -12.26 -1.07 -4.37
CA ASP A 49 -12.69 -2.46 -4.21
C ASP A 49 -11.46 -3.38 -4.06
N VAL A 50 -11.61 -4.42 -3.24
CA VAL A 50 -10.55 -5.41 -2.99
C VAL A 50 -10.11 -6.11 -4.27
N THR A 51 -11.05 -6.37 -5.18
CA THR A 51 -10.78 -7.03 -6.47
C THR A 51 -9.93 -6.12 -7.36
N PHE A 52 -10.26 -4.84 -7.46
CA PHE A 52 -9.49 -3.82 -8.16
C PHE A 52 -8.07 -3.72 -7.60
N MET A 53 -7.94 -3.57 -6.28
CA MET A 53 -6.62 -3.53 -5.64
C MET A 53 -5.81 -4.77 -5.97
N LYS A 54 -6.39 -5.97 -5.89
CA LYS A 54 -5.70 -7.22 -6.27
C LYS A 54 -5.23 -7.18 -7.71
N LYS A 55 -6.08 -6.81 -8.66
CA LYS A 55 -5.72 -6.76 -10.09
C LYS A 55 -4.59 -5.78 -10.38
N VAL A 56 -4.58 -4.62 -9.72
CA VAL A 56 -3.48 -3.64 -9.84
C VAL A 56 -2.19 -4.22 -9.27
N LEU A 57 -2.31 -4.80 -8.08
CA LEU A 57 -1.20 -5.38 -7.32
C LEU A 57 -0.58 -6.58 -8.07
N THR A 58 -1.37 -7.48 -8.64
CA THR A 58 -0.89 -8.64 -9.40
C THR A 58 -0.37 -8.27 -10.80
N GLY A 59 -0.57 -7.02 -11.23
CA GLY A 59 -0.23 -6.54 -12.56
C GLY A 59 -1.21 -7.00 -13.65
N GLU A 60 -2.37 -7.55 -13.28
CA GLU A 60 -3.45 -7.89 -14.22
C GLU A 60 -4.04 -6.64 -14.89
N ILE A 61 -4.06 -5.52 -14.16
CA ILE A 61 -4.38 -4.21 -14.72
C ILE A 61 -3.29 -3.21 -14.35
N PRO A 62 -2.93 -2.27 -15.23
CA PRO A 62 -1.94 -1.25 -14.92
C PRO A 62 -2.43 -0.33 -13.80
N ALA A 63 -1.53 0.12 -12.93
CA ALA A 63 -1.78 1.26 -12.07
C ALA A 63 -1.83 2.53 -12.92
N ILE A 64 -3.02 2.91 -13.38
CA ILE A 64 -3.21 4.08 -14.24
C ILE A 64 -3.39 5.32 -13.36
N GLY A 65 -2.48 6.29 -13.49
CA GLY A 65 -2.63 7.64 -12.96
C GLY A 65 -1.74 7.98 -11.75
N GLN A 66 -1.55 9.28 -11.54
CA GLN A 66 -1.09 9.80 -10.25
C GLN A 66 -2.25 9.64 -9.27
N GLY A 67 -2.06 8.85 -8.21
CA GLY A 67 -3.12 8.62 -7.24
C GLY A 67 -3.61 9.93 -6.62
N VAL A 68 -4.88 10.00 -6.25
CA VAL A 68 -5.39 11.09 -5.41
C VAL A 68 -4.63 11.06 -4.07
N VAL A 69 -4.37 12.22 -3.49
CA VAL A 69 -3.71 12.30 -2.17
C VAL A 69 -4.66 11.73 -1.12
N HIS A 70 -4.24 10.67 -0.44
CA HIS A 70 -5.01 10.02 0.61
C HIS A 70 -4.30 10.09 1.96
N GLN A 71 -5.10 10.20 3.02
CA GLN A 71 -4.65 10.02 4.39
C GLN A 71 -4.35 8.53 4.61
N VAL A 72 -3.15 8.18 5.05
CA VAL A 72 -2.76 6.79 5.36
C VAL A 72 -2.79 6.58 6.87
N GLU A 73 -3.28 5.43 7.33
CA GLU A 73 -3.24 4.98 8.72
C GLU A 73 -2.13 3.95 8.96
N CYS A 74 -1.50 4.00 10.12
CA CYS A 74 -0.58 2.96 10.57
C CYS A 74 -1.34 1.62 10.73
N SER A 75 -0.94 0.57 10.01
CA SER A 75 -1.56 -0.76 10.10
C SER A 75 -1.45 -1.43 11.47
N HIS A 76 -0.58 -0.91 12.36
CA HIS A 76 -0.42 -1.43 13.72
C HIS A 76 -1.31 -0.73 14.75
N CYS A 77 -1.19 0.59 14.89
CA CYS A 77 -1.91 1.37 15.91
C CYS A 77 -3.05 2.24 15.35
N LYS A 78 -3.30 2.19 14.03
CA LYS A 78 -4.38 2.91 13.32
C LYS A 78 -4.25 4.45 13.36
N THR A 79 -3.14 4.97 13.87
CA THR A 79 -2.89 6.41 13.89
C THR A 79 -2.71 6.96 12.48
N PRO A 80 -3.38 8.06 12.10
CA PRO A 80 -3.16 8.72 10.81
C PRO A 80 -1.72 9.25 10.68
N ALA A 81 -1.11 9.07 9.51
CA ALA A 81 0.16 9.69 9.17
C ALA A 81 0.04 11.23 9.18
N ARG A 82 1.10 11.95 9.57
CA ARG A 82 1.06 13.43 9.58
C ARG A 82 0.93 14.02 8.18
N ASN A 83 1.51 13.34 7.20
CA ASN A 83 1.55 13.79 5.81
C ASN A 83 0.78 12.80 4.93
N PRO A 84 -0.29 13.26 4.25
CA PRO A 84 -0.99 12.43 3.29
C PRO A 84 -0.10 12.17 2.06
N ARG A 85 -0.43 11.14 1.29
CA ARG A 85 0.44 10.62 0.22
C ARG A 85 -0.37 9.95 -0.88
N HIS A 86 0.27 9.74 -2.02
CA HIS A 86 -0.32 9.03 -3.16
C HIS A 86 0.69 8.04 -3.76
N TRP A 87 0.16 7.10 -4.54
CA TRP A 87 0.94 6.13 -5.30
C TRP A 87 1.45 6.77 -6.57
N ARG A 88 2.75 6.58 -6.86
CA ARG A 88 3.28 6.87 -8.19
C ARG A 88 2.95 5.67 -9.07
N GLY A 89 1.93 5.81 -9.92
CA GLY A 89 1.55 4.74 -10.85
C GLY A 89 2.71 4.34 -11.76
N GLY A 90 2.68 3.11 -12.26
CA GLY A 90 3.62 2.59 -13.27
C GLY A 90 4.74 1.70 -12.74
N ASP A 91 5.14 1.83 -11.47
CA ASP A 91 6.33 1.15 -10.95
C ASP A 91 6.01 0.24 -9.75
N HIS A 92 5.65 -1.01 -10.07
CA HIS A 92 5.54 -2.11 -9.10
C HIS A 92 6.68 -3.09 -9.36
N TRP A 93 7.21 -3.69 -8.30
CA TRP A 93 8.18 -4.77 -8.44
C TRP A 93 7.76 -5.99 -7.65
N ARG A 94 8.16 -7.16 -8.15
CA ARG A 94 7.93 -8.45 -7.50
C ARG A 94 9.10 -8.80 -6.59
N GLU A 95 8.81 -9.58 -5.55
CA GLU A 95 9.84 -10.12 -4.67
C GLU A 95 10.79 -11.00 -5.50
N GLY A 96 12.08 -10.66 -5.56
CA GLY A 96 13.10 -11.36 -6.36
C GLY A 96 13.53 -10.69 -7.66
N GLU A 97 12.88 -9.59 -8.08
CA GLU A 97 13.41 -8.75 -9.16
C GLU A 97 14.63 -7.96 -8.64
N LYS A 98 15.79 -8.15 -9.28
CA LYS A 98 17.02 -7.40 -8.96
C LYS A 98 16.93 -5.99 -9.53
N TRP A 99 17.40 -5.03 -8.74
CA TRP A 99 17.57 -3.62 -9.09
C TRP A 99 19.00 -3.36 -9.52
#